data_AF-A0A1G6M7X5-F1
#
_entry.id   AF-A0A1G6M7X5-F1
#
_cell.length_a   1.000
_cell.length_b   1.000
_cell.length_c   1.000
_cell.angle_alpha   90.00
_cell.angle_beta   90.00
_cell.angle_gamma   90.00
#
_symmetry.space_group_name_H-M   'P 1'
#
loop_
_entity.id
_entity.type
_entity.pdbx_description
1 polymer ?
#
loop_
_entity_poly.entity_id
_entity_poly.type
_entity_poly.pdbx_seq_one_letter_code
_entity_poly.pdbx_strand_id
1 'polypeptide(L)' 'MNVDQVKTERLPLRKPEPKDVIDIFSIEGDPATNRYRPAGPMKDRQEAEETLKQWRTD' A
#
# COMPACT_ATOMS: atom_id res chain seq x y z
N MET A 1 -11.28 -21.09 -6.16
CA MET A 1 -11.28 -19.78 -5.47
C MET A 1 -9.99 -19.09 -5.84
N ASN A 2 -10.02 -17.85 -6.37
CA ASN A 2 -8.79 -17.06 -6.49
C ASN A 2 -8.33 -16.75 -5.06
N VAL A 3 -7.22 -17.35 -4.66
CA VAL A 3 -6.62 -17.19 -3.33
C VAL A 3 -6.01 -15.80 -3.11
N ASP A 4 -5.96 -14.98 -4.16
CA ASP A 4 -5.35 -13.64 -4.14
C ASP A 4 -6.33 -12.51 -3.75
N GLN A 5 -7.57 -12.83 -3.41
CA GLN A 5 -8.59 -11.85 -3.07
C GLN A 5 -9.41 -12.24 -1.84
N VAL A 6 -9.44 -11.35 -0.85
CA VAL A 6 -10.33 -11.44 0.32
C VAL A 6 -11.54 -10.55 0.04
N LYS A 7 -12.75 -11.08 0.21
CA LYS A 7 -13.98 -10.33 -0.06
C LYS A 7 -14.80 -10.17 1.22
N THR A 8 -15.18 -8.93 1.51
CA THR A 8 -16.34 -8.63 2.36
C THR A 8 -17.52 -8.23 1.48
N GLU A 9 -18.71 -8.06 2.06
CA GLU A 9 -19.92 -7.70 1.28
C GLU A 9 -19.77 -6.41 0.44
N ARG A 10 -18.92 -5.47 0.88
CA ARG A 10 -18.77 -4.15 0.24
C ARG A 10 -17.32 -3.79 -0.15
N LEU A 11 -16.33 -4.51 0.35
CA LEU A 11 -14.91 -4.22 0.13
C LEU A 11 -14.18 -5.47 -0.35
N PRO A 12 -13.94 -5.61 -1.67
CA PRO A 12 -13.01 -6.58 -2.20
C PRO A 12 -11.58 -6.07 -2.00
N LEU A 13 -10.73 -6.90 -1.41
CA LEU A 13 -9.31 -6.67 -1.27
C LEU A 13 -8.55 -7.50 -2.32
N ARG A 14 -7.51 -6.91 -2.89
CA ARG A 14 -6.59 -7.57 -3.83
C ARG A 14 -5.15 -7.26 -3.45
N LYS A 15 -4.21 -8.12 -3.83
CA LYS A 15 -2.78 -7.79 -3.76
C LYS A 15 -2.51 -6.49 -4.58
N PRO A 16 -1.71 -5.55 -4.05
CA PRO A 16 -1.29 -4.36 -4.78
C PRO A 16 -0.46 -4.70 -6.04
N GLU A 17 -0.61 -3.88 -7.07
CA GLU A 17 0.04 -4.01 -8.38
C GLU A 17 0.96 -2.81 -8.66
N PRO A 18 1.94 -2.92 -9.57
CA PRO A 18 2.85 -1.81 -9.92
C PRO A 18 2.17 -0.47 -10.23
N LYS A 19 0.97 -0.51 -10.81
CA LYS A 19 0.19 0.70 -11.14
C LYS A 19 -0.32 1.46 -9.92
N ASP A 20 -0.41 0.81 -8.76
CA ASP A 20 -0.96 1.39 -7.53
C ASP A 20 0.07 2.22 -6.75
N VAL A 21 1.31 2.31 -7.23
CA VAL A 21 2.41 2.98 -6.49
C VAL A 21 2.11 4.45 -6.16
N ILE A 22 1.39 5.15 -7.03
CA ILE A 22 1.00 6.54 -6.78
C ILE A 22 -0.05 6.62 -5.67
N ASP A 23 -1.03 5.73 -5.67
CA ASP A 23 -2.04 5.67 -4.61
C ASP A 23 -1.39 5.32 -3.26
N ILE A 24 -0.45 4.36 -3.26
CA ILE A 24 0.34 4.00 -2.07
C ILE A 24 1.09 5.22 -1.55
N PHE A 25 1.84 5.93 -2.39
CA PHE A 25 2.56 7.12 -1.94
C PHE A 25 1.62 8.23 -1.47
N SER A 26 0.47 8.42 -2.12
CA SER A 26 -0.51 9.44 -1.69
C SER A 26 -1.05 9.17 -0.29
N ILE A 27 -1.21 7.91 0.09
CA ILE A 27 -1.69 7.51 1.41
C ILE A 27 -0.53 7.50 2.40
N GLU A 28 0.54 6.76 2.11
CA GLU A 28 1.62 6.51 3.06
C GLU A 28 2.61 7.69 3.16
N GLY A 29 2.57 8.65 2.24
CA GLY A 29 3.32 9.92 2.32
C GLY A 29 2.58 11.05 3.03
N ASP A 30 1.28 10.91 3.30
CA ASP A 30 0.50 11.93 4.00
C ASP A 30 0.79 11.90 5.52
N PRO A 31 1.24 13.02 6.13
CA PRO A 31 1.43 13.07 7.58
C PRO A 31 0.15 12.79 8.39
N ALA A 32 -1.04 13.13 7.85
CA ALA A 32 -2.31 12.94 8.53
C ALA A 32 -2.68 11.46 8.66
N THR A 33 -2.38 10.64 7.64
CA THR A 33 -2.61 9.18 7.65
C THR A 33 -1.52 8.45 8.44
N ASN A 34 -0.35 9.08 8.65
CA ASN A 34 0.81 8.50 9.32
C ASN A 34 0.98 8.90 10.80
N ARG A 35 0.05 9.65 11.37
CA ARG A 35 0.14 10.17 12.75
C ARG A 35 0.53 9.13 13.82
N TYR A 36 0.16 7.87 13.61
CA TYR A 36 0.38 6.76 14.55
C TYR A 36 1.38 5.71 14.04
N ARG A 37 1.95 5.86 12.83
CA ARG A 37 2.97 4.96 12.31
C ARG A 37 4.33 5.35 12.88
N PRO A 38 5.06 4.46 13.57
CA PRO A 38 6.38 4.79 14.13
C PRO A 38 7.42 5.23 13.09
N ALA A 39 7.31 4.73 11.85
CA ALA A 39 8.21 5.09 10.75
C ALA A 39 7.97 6.52 10.21
N GLY A 40 6.80 7.09 10.47
CA GLY A 40 6.35 8.34 9.86
C GLY A 40 5.98 8.20 8.37
N PRO A 41 5.61 9.32 7.72
CA PRO A 41 5.23 9.32 6.31
C PRO A 41 6.41 9.04 5.39
N MET A 42 6.11 8.40 4.25
CA MET A 42 7.06 8.21 3.16
C MET A 42 7.54 9.56 2.62
N LYS A 43 8.83 9.63 2.28
CA LYS A 43 9.47 10.88 1.83
C LYS A 43 9.36 11.10 0.33
N ASP A 44 9.35 10.01 -0.43
CA ASP A 44 9.31 10.05 -1.88
C ASP A 44 8.65 8.79 -2.47
N ARG A 45 8.49 8.82 -3.79
CA ARG A 45 7.92 7.72 -4.57
C ARG A 45 8.79 6.46 -4.54
N GLN A 46 10.10 6.57 -4.30
CA GLN A 46 11.00 5.42 -4.27
C GLN A 46 10.71 4.53 -3.05
N GLU A 47 10.48 5.13 -1.88
CA GLU A 47 10.08 4.38 -0.67
C GLU A 47 8.77 3.58 -0.91
N ALA A 48 7.84 4.11 -1.71
CA ALA A 48 6.61 3.41 -2.10
C ALA A 48 6.88 2.25 -3.08
N GLU A 49 7.78 2.42 -4.04
CA GLU A 49 8.20 1.37 -4.99
C GLU A 49 8.85 0.19 -4.25
N GLU A 50 9.75 0.48 -3.31
CA GLU A 50 10.44 -0.52 -2.50
C GLU A 50 9.47 -1.29 -1.60
N THR A 51 8.56 -0.58 -0.94
CA THR A 51 7.49 -1.17 -0.12
C THR A 51 6.59 -2.08 -0.94
N LEU A 52 6.15 -1.62 -2.11
CA LEU A 52 5.31 -2.42 -3.01
C LEU A 52 6.04 -3.68 -3.50
N LYS A 53 7.34 -3.58 -3.79
CA LYS A 53 8.17 -4.74 -4.17
C LYS A 53 8.22 -5.77 -3.03
N GLN A 54 8.37 -5.31 -1.78
CA GLN A 54 8.36 -6.19 -0.62
C GLN A 54 7.02 -6.93 -0.47
N TRP A 55 5.90 -6.21 -0.46
CA TRP A 55 4.55 -6.79 -0.30
C TRP A 55 4.16 -7.79 -1.38
N ARG A 56 4.78 -7.70 -2.56
CA ARG A 56 4.54 -8.64 -3.67
C ARG A 56 5.41 -9.89 -3.62
N THR A 57 6.46 -9.87 -2.80
CA THR A 57 7.36 -11.02 -2.60
C THR A 57 6.89 -11.90 -1.43
N ASP A 58 6.09 -11.32 -0.52
CA ASP A 58 5.38 -12.00 0.57
C ASP A 58 4.05 -12.65 0.12
#